data_AF-A0A2R7MX97-F1
#
_entry.id   AF-A0A2R7MX97-F1
#
_cell.length_a   1.000
_cell.length_b   1.000
_cell.length_c   1.000
_cell.angle_alpha   90.00
_cell.angle_beta   90.00
_cell.angle_gamma   90.00
#
_symmetry.space_group_name_H-M   'P 1'
#
loop_
_entity.id
_entity.type
_entity.pdbx_description
1 polymer ?
#
loop_
_entity_poly.entity_id
_entity_poly.type
_entity_poly.pdbx_seq_one_letter_code
_entity_poly.pdbx_strand_id
1 'polypeptide(L)'
;MKRIFLGLTLAGSLLINAQEKEQSASSKSPVRFGVKAGFNATTVSNNNSEYEDNNEKIKLGSHVGVFVNIPVAEKFSVQTELLFSQMGSKTEEKYFYPSGLDGHM
;
A
#
# COMPACT_ATOMS: atom_id res chain seq x y z
N MET A 1 11.69 22.39 -22.43
CA MET A 1 10.61 22.79 -21.51
C MET A 1 9.36 21.93 -21.72
N LYS A 2 9.36 20.67 -21.23
CA LYS A 2 8.19 19.77 -21.37
C LYS A 2 7.98 18.81 -20.18
N ARG A 3 8.70 19.02 -19.08
CA ARG A 3 8.73 18.12 -17.91
C ARG A 3 8.09 18.71 -16.64
N ILE A 4 7.54 19.93 -16.73
CA ILE A 4 6.99 20.65 -15.57
C ILE A 4 5.48 20.36 -15.40
N PHE A 5 4.82 19.81 -16.42
CA PHE A 5 3.37 19.54 -16.39
C PHE A 5 2.97 18.29 -15.60
N LEU A 6 3.91 17.41 -15.22
CA LEU A 6 3.59 16.18 -14.49
C LEU A 6 3.46 16.39 -12.97
N GLY A 7 4.06 17.45 -12.42
CA GLY A 7 3.99 17.77 -11.00
C GLY A 7 2.68 18.44 -10.58
N LEU A 8 2.00 19.13 -11.50
CA LEU A 8 0.81 19.91 -11.20
C LEU A 8 -0.46 19.04 -11.10
N THR A 9 -0.48 17.87 -11.75
CA THR A 9 -1.62 16.94 -11.68
C THR A 9 -1.69 16.18 -10.35
N LEU A 10 -0.57 16.00 -9.64
CA LEU A 10 -0.54 15.27 -8.36
C LEU A 10 -1.02 16.14 -7.16
N ALA A 11 -0.90 17.47 -7.27
CA ALA A 11 -1.40 18.40 -6.26
C ALA A 11 -2.92 18.68 -6.40
N GLY A 12 -3.47 18.55 -7.61
CA GLY A 12 -4.90 18.80 -7.88
C GLY A 12 -5.85 17.74 -7.29
N SER A 13 -5.37 16.53 -7.00
CA SER A 13 -6.18 15.46 -6.42
C SER A 13 -6.41 15.58 -4.90
N LEU A 14 -5.74 16.51 -4.21
CA LEU A 14 -5.89 16.70 -2.76
C LEU A 14 -7.09 17.61 -2.38
N LEU A 15 -7.76 18.24 -3.34
CA LEU A 15 -8.80 19.25 -3.07
C LEU A 15 -10.25 18.83 -3.41
N ILE A 16 -10.52 17.54 -3.67
CA ILE A 16 -11.87 17.11 -4.13
C ILE A 16 -12.86 16.85 -2.97
N ASN A 17 -12.45 16.95 -1.70
CA ASN A 17 -13.31 16.58 -0.56
C ASN A 17 -14.16 17.75 0.02
N ALA A 18 -14.73 18.66 -0.77
CA ALA A 18 -15.57 19.72 -0.20
C ALA A 18 -16.70 20.30 -1.08
N GLN A 19 -17.00 19.80 -2.27
CA GLN A 19 -18.23 20.23 -2.97
C GLN A 19 -19.44 19.50 -2.38
N GLU A 20 -19.97 20.04 -1.29
CA GLU A 20 -21.34 19.82 -0.84
C GLU A 20 -22.28 20.37 -1.93
N LYS A 21 -22.72 19.50 -2.83
CA LYS A 21 -23.88 19.81 -3.67
C LYS A 21 -25.11 19.54 -2.81
N GLU A 22 -25.69 20.59 -2.24
CA GLU A 22 -27.05 20.54 -1.73
C GLU A 22 -27.97 20.08 -2.87
N GLN A 23 -28.36 18.81 -2.82
CA GLN A 23 -29.42 18.28 -3.65
C GLN A 23 -30.50 17.75 -2.71
N SER A 24 -31.57 18.53 -2.66
CA SER A 24 -32.75 18.33 -1.82
C SER A 24 -33.27 16.88 -1.91
N ALA A 25 -33.45 16.30 -0.73
CA ALA A 25 -34.34 15.20 -0.37
C ALA A 25 -34.70 14.16 -1.46
N SER A 26 -34.03 13.02 -1.40
CA SER A 26 -34.73 11.73 -1.51
C SER A 26 -34.13 10.80 -0.46
N SER A 27 -35.01 10.12 0.28
CA SER A 27 -34.74 9.25 1.43
C SER A 27 -33.81 8.08 1.07
N LYS A 28 -32.52 8.37 0.90
CA LYS A 28 -31.47 7.38 0.67
C LYS A 28 -30.66 7.35 1.96
N SER A 29 -30.57 6.17 2.57
CA SER A 29 -29.72 5.94 3.73
C SER A 29 -28.35 6.60 3.50
N PRO A 30 -27.85 7.41 4.46
CA PRO A 30 -26.63 8.18 4.26
C PRO A 30 -25.36 7.30 4.27
N VAL A 31 -25.53 5.98 4.38
CA VAL A 31 -24.48 4.98 4.24
C VAL A 31 -23.94 4.97 2.81
N ARG A 32 -22.61 5.12 2.67
CA ARG A 32 -21.91 5.15 1.39
C ARG A 32 -21.05 3.90 1.24
N PHE A 33 -21.13 3.23 0.10
CA PHE A 33 -20.27 2.11 -0.25
C PHE A 33 -19.19 2.57 -1.23
N GLY A 34 -18.01 1.99 -1.14
CA GLY A 34 -16.90 2.32 -2.03
C GLY A 34 -15.95 1.15 -2.22
N VAL A 35 -15.08 1.31 -3.21
CA VAL A 35 -13.98 0.40 -3.50
C VAL A 35 -12.66 1.15 -3.32
N LYS A 36 -11.61 0.44 -2.93
CA LYS A 36 -10.27 0.99 -2.72
C LYS A 36 -9.26 0.07 -3.40
N ALA A 37 -8.27 0.64 -4.09
CA ALA A 37 -7.15 -0.09 -4.65
C ALA A 37 -5.88 0.76 -4.52
N GLY A 38 -4.73 0.11 -4.38
CA GLY A 38 -3.46 0.81 -4.22
C GLY A 38 -2.25 -0.13 -4.20
N PHE A 39 -1.09 0.47 -3.96
CA PHE A 39 0.18 -0.23 -3.84
C PHE A 39 0.77 0.01 -2.47
N ASN A 40 1.49 -0.99 -1.96
CA ASN A 40 2.22 -0.92 -0.70
C ASN A 40 3.69 -1.36 -0.94
N ALA A 41 4.56 -1.00 -0.01
CA ALA A 41 5.94 -1.47 0.02
C ALA A 41 6.19 -2.06 1.40
N THR A 42 6.54 -3.35 1.47
CA THR A 42 6.76 -4.06 2.74
C THR A 42 8.17 -4.60 2.81
N THR A 43 8.75 -4.58 4.01
CA THR A 43 9.92 -5.37 4.35
C THR A 43 9.61 -6.15 5.63
N VAL A 44 10.21 -7.31 5.80
CA VAL A 44 10.14 -8.10 7.04
C VAL A 44 11.51 -7.97 7.67
N SER A 45 11.57 -7.52 8.92
CA SER A 45 12.82 -7.42 9.69
C SER A 45 12.94 -8.60 10.66
N ASN A 46 13.99 -9.41 10.54
CA ASN A 46 14.29 -10.45 11.51
C ASN A 46 15.34 -9.98 12.53
N ASN A 47 15.05 -10.12 13.83
CA ASN A 47 15.97 -9.71 14.92
C ASN A 47 16.94 -10.83 15.36
N ASN A 48 16.94 -11.98 14.69
CA ASN A 48 17.88 -13.07 15.00
C ASN A 48 19.26 -12.75 14.41
N SER A 49 20.19 -12.39 15.29
CA SER A 49 21.60 -12.06 15.02
C SER A 49 22.44 -13.23 14.49
N GLU A 50 21.85 -14.40 14.25
CA GLU A 50 22.52 -15.57 13.67
C GLU A 50 22.44 -15.59 12.13
N TYR A 51 21.59 -14.73 11.53
CA TYR A 51 21.43 -14.60 10.09
C TYR A 51 21.57 -13.15 9.59
N GLU A 52 22.56 -12.42 10.10
CA GLU A 52 22.84 -11.03 9.69
C GLU A 52 23.14 -10.85 8.20
N ASP A 53 23.35 -11.93 7.44
CA ASP A 53 23.61 -11.88 6.00
C ASP A 53 22.34 -12.00 5.13
N ASN A 54 21.15 -12.03 5.75
CA ASN A 54 19.89 -11.94 5.02
C ASN A 54 19.63 -10.49 4.61
N ASN A 55 20.02 -10.16 3.38
CA ASN A 55 19.74 -8.88 2.74
C ASN A 55 18.22 -8.77 2.42
N GLU A 56 17.38 -8.58 3.43
CA GLU A 56 15.92 -8.49 3.34
C GLU A 56 15.52 -7.27 2.49
N LYS A 57 15.06 -7.51 1.25
CA LYS A 57 14.72 -6.43 0.31
C LYS A 57 13.25 -6.05 0.41
N ILE A 58 12.99 -4.74 0.27
CA ILE A 58 11.63 -4.19 0.14
C ILE A 58 10.93 -4.87 -1.04
N LYS A 59 9.75 -5.43 -0.77
CA LYS A 59 8.84 -6.00 -1.75
C LYS A 59 7.70 -5.03 -2.01
N LEU A 60 7.48 -4.69 -3.28
CA LEU A 60 6.27 -3.98 -3.70
C LEU A 60 5.09 -4.95 -3.73
N GLY A 61 4.01 -4.56 -3.07
CA GLY A 61 2.74 -5.27 -3.05
C GLY A 61 1.61 -4.37 -3.58
N SER A 62 0.46 -4.98 -3.85
CA SER A 62 -0.77 -4.25 -4.17
C SER A 62 -1.89 -4.68 -3.23
N HIS A 63 -2.88 -3.82 -3.08
CA HIS A 63 -4.08 -4.11 -2.30
C HIS A 63 -5.33 -3.65 -3.03
N VAL A 64 -6.42 -4.37 -2.80
CA VAL A 64 -7.75 -4.04 -3.30
C VAL A 64 -8.77 -4.38 -2.21
N GLY A 65 -9.84 -3.60 -2.12
CA GLY A 65 -10.86 -3.81 -1.11
C GLY A 65 -12.11 -3.00 -1.33
N VAL A 66 -13.03 -3.19 -0.42
CA VAL A 66 -14.32 -2.51 -0.35
C VAL A 66 -14.47 -1.87 1.02
N PHE A 67 -15.22 -0.78 1.08
CA PHE A 67 -15.51 -0.11 2.35
C PHE A 67 -16.94 0.37 2.42
N VAL A 68 -17.41 0.53 3.66
CA VAL A 68 -18.69 1.11 4.00
C VAL A 68 -18.43 2.29 4.92
N ASN A 69 -18.85 3.48 4.51
CA ASN A 69 -18.83 4.68 5.35
C ASN A 69 -20.24 4.91 5.90
N ILE A 70 -20.34 4.89 7.22
CA ILE A 70 -21.58 5.06 7.97
C ILE A 70 -21.47 6.39 8.73
N PRO A 71 -22.21 7.43 8.35
CA PRO A 71 -22.26 8.66 9.13
C PRO A 71 -23.05 8.42 10.41
N VAL A 72 -22.43 8.71 11.55
CA VAL A 72 -23.02 8.55 12.88
C VAL A 72 -23.48 9.91 13.44
N ALA A 73 -22.84 11.00 13.04
CA ALA A 73 -23.26 12.39 13.29
C ALA A 73 -22.86 13.29 12.11
N GLU A 74 -23.30 14.55 12.11
CA GLU A 74 -23.05 15.52 11.02
C GLU A 74 -21.56 15.63 10.63
N LYS A 75 -20.64 15.49 11.59
CA LYS A 75 -19.19 15.62 11.37
C LYS A 75 -18.41 14.35 11.74
N PHE A 76 -19.10 13.24 11.98
CA PHE A 76 -18.47 12.01 12.44
C PHE A 76 -19.01 10.80 11.68
N SER A 77 -18.09 10.01 11.10
CA SER A 77 -18.42 8.79 10.36
C SER A 77 -17.48 7.66 10.74
N VAL A 78 -17.99 6.44 10.66
CA VAL A 78 -17.22 5.20 10.82
C VAL A 78 -17.05 4.57 9.44
N GLN A 79 -15.81 4.30 9.06
CA GLN A 79 -15.48 3.62 7.82
C GLN A 79 -14.97 2.22 8.13
N THR A 80 -15.79 1.21 7.86
CA THR A 80 -15.38 -0.19 7.94
C THR A 80 -14.85 -0.63 6.57
N GLU A 81 -13.77 -1.40 6.57
CA GLU A 81 -13.09 -1.82 5.33
C GLU A 81 -12.76 -3.31 5.35
N LEU A 82 -12.83 -3.93 4.17
CA LEU A 82 -12.33 -5.27 3.91
C LEU A 82 -11.31 -5.18 2.79
N LEU A 83 -10.07 -5.58 3.06
CA LEU A 83 -8.94 -5.41 2.16
C LEU A 83 -8.21 -6.74 1.92
N PHE A 84 -8.03 -7.10 0.65
CA PHE A 84 -7.05 -8.09 0.23
C PHE A 84 -5.74 -7.37 -0.11
N SER A 85 -4.65 -7.72 0.59
CA SER A 85 -3.35 -7.04 0.46
C SER A 85 -2.24 -8.05 0.31
N GLN A 86 -1.35 -7.83 -0.66
CA GLN A 86 -0.11 -8.59 -0.82
C GLN A 86 0.97 -8.01 0.09
N MET A 87 1.62 -8.85 0.89
CA MET A 87 2.73 -8.48 1.77
C MET A 87 3.84 -9.54 1.69
N GLY A 88 5.08 -9.16 2.02
CA GLY A 88 6.20 -10.10 2.16
C GLY A 88 7.57 -9.44 2.01
N SER A 89 8.62 -10.27 1.98
CA SER A 89 10.02 -9.87 1.73
C SER A 89 10.59 -10.68 0.57
N LYS A 90 11.63 -10.16 -0.11
CA LYS A 90 12.43 -10.93 -1.07
C LYS A 90 13.79 -11.24 -0.42
N THR A 91 14.18 -12.51 -0.43
CA THR A 91 15.49 -12.98 0.04
C THR A 91 16.30 -13.47 -1.15
N GLU A 92 17.55 -13.02 -1.26
CA GLU A 92 18.53 -13.56 -2.22
C GLU A 92 19.58 -14.34 -1.43
N GLU A 93 19.49 -15.68 -1.45
CA GLU A 93 20.51 -16.53 -0.86
C GLU A 93 21.72 -16.62 -1.80
N LYS A 94 22.88 -16.16 -1.34
CA LYS A 94 24.15 -16.36 -2.04
C LYS A 94 24.76 -17.67 -1.57
N TYR A 95 24.63 -18.72 -2.37
CA TYR A 95 25.37 -19.96 -2.14
C TYR A 95 26.85 -19.75 -2.50
N PHE A 96 27.70 -19.65 -1.49
CA PHE A 96 29.15 -19.72 -1.67
C PHE A 96 29.54 -21.19 -1.86
N TYR A 97 29.89 -21.59 -3.09
CA TYR A 97 30.56 -22.86 -3.33
C TYR A 97 32.05 -22.67 -3.03
N PRO A 98 32.63 -23.32 -2.00
CA PRO A 98 34.06 -23.31 -1.82
C PRO A 98 34.69 -24.12 -2.95
N SER A 99 35.19 -23.45 -3.98
CA SER A 99 36.09 -24.03 -4.97
C SER A 99 37.47 -24.20 -4.31
N GLY A 100 37.63 -25.29 -3.55
CA GLY A 100 38.84 -25.60 -2.80
C GLY A 100 39.26 -27.06 -3.03
N LEU A 101 39.61 -27.39 -4.27
CA LEU A 101 40.35 -28.61 -4.59
C LEU A 101 41.19 -28.34 -5.84
N ASP A 102 42.01 -27.28 -5.76
CA ASP A 102 43.14 -27.16 -6.68
C ASP A 102 44.22 -28.14 -6.21
N GLY A 103 44.50 -29.09 -7.09
CA GLY A 103 45.33 -30.24 -6.80
C GLY A 103 46.80 -29.88 -6.70
N HIS A 104 47.43 -30.32 -5.62
CA HIS A 104 48.85 -30.62 -5.59
C HIS A 104 49.03 -31.92 -4.80
N MET A 105 49.18 -33.01 -5.55
CA MET A 105 49.91 -34.22 -5.13
C MET A 105 51.26 -34.18 -5.81
#